data_AF-A0A955CS39-F1
#
_entry.id   AF-A0A955CS39-F1
#
_cell.length_a   1.000
_cell.length_b   1.000
_cell.length_c   1.000
_cell.angle_alpha   90.00
_cell.angle_beta   90.00
_cell.angle_gamma   90.00
#
_symmetry.space_group_name_H-M   'P 1'
#
loop_
_entity.id
_entity.type
_entity.pdbx_description
1 polymer ?
#
loop_
_entity_poly.entity_id
_entity_poly.type
_entity_poly.pdbx_seq_one_letter_code
_entity_poly.pdbx_strand_id
1 'polypeptide(L)'
;MTHTLLTKLGLDKHPRIITDVRGDETPEKDNIILSLNPATGKPIAGVTLDSKEDYERITANAAEAFKSFRKIPAPKRGELVRRIGNAYREVLEELGSLETLEMAKIKPEGI
;
A
#
# COMPACT_ATOMS: atom_id res chain seq x y z
N MET A 1 -1.78 19.53 -1.00
CA MET A 1 -3.14 19.04 -1.34
C MET A 1 -3.04 17.54 -1.57
N THR A 2 -3.86 16.74 -0.90
CA THR A 2 -3.84 15.27 -1.03
C THR A 2 -4.23 14.85 -2.45
N HIS A 3 -3.46 13.93 -3.04
CA HIS A 3 -3.73 13.42 -4.37
C HIS A 3 -5.07 12.65 -4.39
N THR A 4 -5.97 12.97 -5.31
CA THR A 4 -7.34 12.43 -5.37
C THR A 4 -7.40 10.90 -5.37
N LEU A 5 -6.40 10.24 -5.98
CA LEU A 5 -6.29 8.76 -5.97
C LEU A 5 -6.07 8.18 -4.56
N LEU A 6 -5.29 8.87 -3.70
CA LEU A 6 -5.03 8.38 -2.35
C LEU A 6 -6.30 8.37 -1.51
N THR A 7 -7.15 9.40 -1.65
CA THR A 7 -8.46 9.46 -0.98
C THR A 7 -9.42 8.40 -1.52
N LYS A 8 -9.45 8.16 -2.84
CA LYS A 8 -10.29 7.10 -3.41
C LYS A 8 -9.92 5.70 -2.92
N LEU A 9 -8.62 5.43 -2.76
CA LEU A 9 -8.11 4.17 -2.22
C LEU A 9 -8.09 4.13 -0.69
N GLY A 10 -8.52 5.20 -0.01
CA GLY A 10 -8.52 5.31 1.45
C GLY A 10 -7.13 5.35 2.10
N LEU A 11 -6.08 5.55 1.30
CA LEU A 11 -4.69 5.59 1.76
C LEU A 11 -4.39 6.85 2.58
N ASP A 12 -5.12 7.94 2.34
CA ASP A 12 -5.01 9.20 3.08
C ASP A 12 -5.34 9.08 4.58
N LYS A 13 -6.05 8.03 4.97
CA LYS A 13 -6.40 7.73 6.37
C LYS A 13 -5.46 6.72 7.02
N HIS A 14 -4.56 6.12 6.25
CA HIS A 14 -3.69 5.07 6.76
C HIS A 14 -2.59 5.68 7.63
N PRO A 15 -2.33 5.16 8.85
CA PRO A 15 -1.42 5.78 9.82
C PRO A 15 0.04 5.87 9.34
N ARG A 16 0.43 5.06 8.35
CA ARG A 16 1.77 5.10 7.74
C ARG A 16 1.91 6.09 6.59
N ILE A 17 0.80 6.58 6.03
CA ILE A 17 0.81 7.41 4.83
C ILE A 17 0.73 8.88 5.24
N ILE A 18 1.65 9.67 4.71
CA ILE A 18 1.78 11.10 4.97
C ILE A 18 1.43 11.83 3.67
N THR A 19 0.33 12.57 3.68
CA THR A 19 -0.23 13.20 2.48
C THR A 19 0.11 14.69 2.34
N ASP A 20 0.53 15.36 3.42
CA ASP A 20 1.04 16.73 3.39
C ASP A 20 2.56 16.73 3.15
N VAL A 21 2.97 16.15 2.02
CA VAL A 21 4.36 16.22 1.53
C VAL A 21 4.52 17.49 0.72
N ARG A 22 5.33 18.44 1.21
CA ARG A 22 5.63 19.72 0.55
C ARG A 22 7.08 19.72 0.06
N GLY A 23 7.27 19.54 -1.24
CA GLY A 23 8.56 19.73 -1.89
C GLY A 23 9.72 18.90 -1.29
N ASP A 24 10.92 19.44 -1.47
CA ASP A 24 12.23 19.01 -0.97
C ASP A 24 12.39 19.12 0.56
N GLU A 25 11.40 19.66 1.27
CA GLU A 25 11.45 19.92 2.71
C GLU A 25 10.69 18.87 3.55
N THR A 26 10.50 17.66 3.05
CA THR A 26 10.02 16.61 3.95
C THR A 26 11.19 16.27 4.85
N PRO A 27 11.09 16.45 6.18
CA PRO A 27 12.21 16.15 7.05
C PRO A 27 12.59 14.70 6.78
N GLU A 28 13.86 14.47 6.48
CA GLU A 28 14.53 13.19 6.72
C GLU A 28 14.37 12.88 8.21
N LYS A 29 13.16 12.56 8.65
CA LYS A 29 12.96 11.78 9.86
C LYS A 29 13.46 10.40 9.46
N ASP A 30 14.33 9.83 10.27
CA ASP A 30 15.11 8.61 10.03
C ASP A 30 14.32 7.36 9.55
N ASN A 31 13.00 7.43 9.46
CA ASN A 31 12.12 6.32 9.18
C ASN A 31 10.98 6.65 8.18
N ILE A 32 11.09 7.72 7.39
CA ILE A 32 10.11 8.07 6.34
C ILE A 32 10.80 8.03 4.97
N ILE A 33 10.17 7.35 4.00
CA ILE A 33 10.57 7.39 2.59
C ILE A 33 9.55 8.16 1.76
N LEU A 34 10.02 8.96 0.80
CA LEU A 34 9.16 9.63 -0.16
C LEU A 34 8.92 8.73 -1.37
N SER A 35 7.65 8.51 -1.67
CA SER A 35 7.23 7.98 -2.97
C SER A 35 7.12 9.15 -3.95
N LEU A 36 7.91 9.11 -5.01
CA LEU A 36 8.00 10.17 -6.01
C LEU A 36 7.37 9.70 -7.32
N ASN A 37 6.74 10.61 -8.05
CA ASN A 37 6.30 10.36 -9.41
C ASN A 37 7.50 10.49 -10.37
N PRO A 38 7.96 9.40 -11.03
CA PRO A 38 9.17 9.46 -11.85
C PRO A 38 9.05 10.36 -13.09
N ALA A 39 7.83 10.58 -13.61
CA ALA A 39 7.60 11.44 -14.77
C ALA A 39 7.72 12.94 -14.45
N THR A 40 7.58 13.33 -13.17
CA THR A 40 7.59 14.74 -12.76
C THR A 40 8.60 15.09 -11.67
N GLY A 41 9.18 14.08 -11.00
CA GLY A 41 10.03 14.23 -9.82
C GLY A 41 9.31 14.72 -8.56
N LYS A 42 7.98 14.89 -8.61
CA LYS A 42 7.20 15.43 -7.48
C LYS A 42 6.80 14.33 -6.49
N PRO A 43 6.76 14.62 -5.18
CA PRO A 43 6.30 13.65 -4.19
C PRO A 43 4.80 13.34 -4.34
N ILE A 44 4.48 12.06 -4.22
CA ILE A 44 3.11 11.52 -4.19
C ILE A 44 2.62 11.46 -2.74
N ALA A 45 3.42 10.81 -1.88
CA ALA A 45 3.19 10.65 -0.45
C ALA A 45 4.49 10.27 0.28
N GLY A 46 4.52 10.49 1.58
CA GLY A 46 5.52 9.89 2.47
C GLY A 46 5.00 8.59 3.06
N VAL A 47 5.89 7.61 3.25
CA VAL A 47 5.57 6.33 3.86
C VAL A 47 6.48 6.11 5.07
N THR A 48 5.88 5.93 6.24
CA THR A 48 6.61 5.56 7.46
C THR A 48 6.99 4.08 7.39
N LEU A 49 8.28 3.79 7.51
CA LEU A 49 8.84 2.44 7.48
C LEU A 49 8.69 1.76 8.84
N ASP A 50 8.77 0.43 8.85
CA ASP A 50 8.72 -0.35 10.09
C ASP A 50 10.12 -0.46 10.72
N SER A 51 10.17 -0.40 12.06
CA SER A 51 11.39 -0.72 12.80
C SER A 51 11.70 -2.22 12.80
N LYS A 52 12.89 -2.59 13.27
CA LYS A 52 13.25 -4.00 13.46
C LYS A 52 12.30 -4.69 14.46
N GLU A 53 11.93 -3.98 15.52
CA GLU A 53 11.02 -4.46 16.55
C GLU A 53 9.60 -4.67 16.00
N ASP A 54 9.15 -3.80 15.08
CA ASP A 54 7.89 -3.98 14.36
C ASP A 54 7.92 -5.23 13.48
N TYR A 55 9.02 -5.45 12.76
CA TYR A 55 9.22 -6.65 11.95
C TYR A 55 9.14 -7.93 12.80
N GLU A 56 9.88 -8.00 13.91
CA GLU A 56 9.88 -9.17 14.81
C GLU A 56 8.48 -9.45 15.36
N ARG A 57 7.75 -8.39 15.77
CA ARG A 57 6.38 -8.51 16.26
C ARG A 57 5.40 -8.98 15.18
N ILE A 58 5.46 -8.40 13.98
CA ILE A 58 4.55 -8.74 12.87
C ILE A 58 4.78 -10.19 12.41
N THR A 59 6.03 -10.61 12.28
CA THR A 59 6.38 -11.98 11.87
C THR A 59 5.95 -13.02 12.90
N ALA A 60 6.14 -12.74 14.20
CA ALA A 60 5.63 -13.60 15.27
C ALA A 60 4.10 -13.73 15.23
N ASN A 61 3.39 -12.61 15.05
CA ASN A 61 1.92 -12.60 14.93
C ASN A 61 1.44 -13.38 13.71
N ALA A 62 2.12 -13.25 12.56
CA ALA A 62 1.79 -14.01 11.36
C ALA A 62 1.99 -15.52 11.55
N ALA A 63 3.07 -15.93 12.23
CA ALA A 63 3.33 -17.34 12.56
C ALA A 63 2.26 -17.91 13.50
N GLU A 64 1.79 -17.13 14.48
CA GLU A 64 0.70 -17.53 15.36
C GLU A 64 -0.64 -17.65 14.59
N ALA A 65 -1.00 -16.62 13.81
CA ALA A 65 -2.21 -16.64 12.98
C ALA A 65 -2.22 -17.81 11.99
N PHE A 66 -1.06 -18.22 11.47
CA PHE A 66 -0.95 -19.37 10.59
C PHE A 66 -1.41 -20.67 11.25
N LYS A 67 -1.22 -20.85 12.56
CA LYS A 67 -1.64 -22.06 13.29
C LYS A 67 -3.15 -22.30 13.23
N SER A 68 -3.95 -21.24 13.23
CA SER A 68 -5.41 -21.33 13.05
C SER A 68 -5.77 -21.36 11.56
N PHE A 69 -5.13 -20.53 10.73
CA PHE A 69 -5.40 -20.45 9.30
C PHE A 69 -5.17 -21.78 8.57
N ARG A 70 -4.11 -22.53 8.93
CA ARG A 70 -3.81 -23.85 8.33
C ARG A 70 -4.86 -24.92 8.64
N LYS A 71 -5.70 -24.72 9.66
CA LYS A 71 -6.80 -25.64 10.00
C LYS A 71 -8.05 -25.37 9.17
N ILE A 72 -8.10 -24.25 8.43
CA ILE A 72 -9.22 -23.90 7.56
C ILE A 72 -9.19 -24.80 6.31
N PRO A 73 -10.30 -25.49 5.98
CA PRO A 73 -10.38 -26.31 4.77
C PRO A 73 -9.98 -25.55 3.51
N ALA A 74 -9.28 -26.22 2.60
CA ALA A 74 -8.80 -25.61 1.35
C ALA A 74 -9.90 -24.87 0.56
N PRO A 75 -11.13 -25.40 0.40
CA PRO A 75 -12.19 -24.68 -0.30
C PRO A 75 -12.58 -23.35 0.37
N LYS A 76 -12.61 -23.30 1.71
CA LYS A 76 -12.91 -22.07 2.45
C LYS A 76 -11.79 -21.03 2.33
N ARG A 77 -10.53 -21.47 2.26
CA ARG A 77 -9.39 -20.58 1.96
C ARG A 77 -9.47 -20.06 0.52
N GLY A 78 -9.85 -20.90 -0.43
CA GLY A 78 -10.09 -20.49 -1.82
C GLY A 78 -11.18 -19.42 -1.93
N GLU A 79 -12.26 -19.56 -1.16
CA GLU A 79 -13.34 -18.55 -1.11
C GLU A 79 -12.83 -17.19 -0.57
N LEU A 80 -11.95 -17.19 0.43
CA LEU A 80 -11.31 -15.96 0.90
C LEU A 80 -10.50 -15.29 -0.24
N VAL A 81 -9.67 -16.06 -0.95
CA VAL A 81 -8.89 -15.55 -2.09
C VAL A 81 -9.80 -15.00 -3.19
N ARG A 82 -10.90 -15.70 -3.51
CA ARG A 82 -11.90 -15.24 -4.48
C ARG A 82 -12.49 -13.88 -4.07
N ARG A 83 -12.85 -13.71 -2.80
CA ARG A 83 -13.39 -12.45 -2.27
C ARG A 83 -12.36 -11.31 -2.33
N ILE A 84 -11.10 -11.58 -2.01
CA ILE A 84 -10.00 -10.61 -2.17
C ILE A 84 -9.87 -10.17 -3.63
N GLY A 85 -9.88 -11.13 -4.57
CA GLY A 85 -9.83 -10.83 -6.00
C GLY A 85 -11.02 -10.00 -6.48
N ASN A 86 -12.22 -10.24 -5.96
CA ASN A 86 -13.38 -9.39 -6.27
C ASN A 86 -13.23 -7.97 -5.72
N ALA A 87 -12.76 -7.81 -4.49
CA ALA A 87 -12.49 -6.50 -3.91
C ALA A 87 -11.46 -5.71 -4.74
N TYR A 88 -10.41 -6.37 -5.26
CA TYR A 88 -9.47 -5.71 -6.17
C TYR A 88 -10.11 -5.27 -7.49
N ARG A 89 -11.01 -6.07 -8.06
CA ARG A 89 -11.73 -5.69 -9.29
C ARG A 89 -12.64 -4.48 -9.10
N GLU A 90 -13.17 -4.28 -7.90
CA GLU A 90 -14.00 -3.10 -7.58
C GLU A 90 -13.21 -1.79 -7.64
N VAL A 91 -11.88 -1.82 -7.47
CA VAL A 91 -10.99 -0.64 -7.48
C VAL A 91 -9.84 -0.76 -8.49
N LEU A 92 -10.02 -1.58 -9.53
CA LEU A 92 -8.97 -1.93 -10.49
C LEU A 92 -8.37 -0.71 -11.18
N GLU A 93 -9.21 0.21 -11.62
CA GLU A 93 -8.80 1.43 -12.33
C GLU A 93 -8.00 2.38 -11.43
N GLU A 94 -8.43 2.54 -10.17
CA GLU A 94 -7.72 3.34 -9.18
C GLU A 94 -6.36 2.74 -8.83
N LEU A 95 -6.28 1.41 -8.66
CA LEU A 95 -5.02 0.70 -8.38
C LEU A 95 -4.04 0.81 -9.54
N GLY A 96 -4.48 0.55 -10.77
CA GLY A 96 -3.62 0.67 -11.95
C GLY A 96 -3.16 2.12 -12.20
N SER A 97 -4.00 3.10 -11.87
CA SER A 97 -3.63 4.52 -11.90
C SER A 97 -2.57 4.87 -10.84
N LEU A 98 -2.66 4.28 -9.64
CA LEU A 98 -1.65 4.47 -8.59
C LEU A 98 -0.31 3.84 -8.98
N GLU A 99 -0.32 2.63 -9.54
CA GLU A 99 0.90 1.95 -9.99
C GLU A 99 1.59 2.71 -11.14
N THR A 100 0.80 3.23 -12.07
CA THR A 100 1.29 4.14 -13.12
C THR A 100 1.91 5.41 -12.54
N LEU A 101 1.27 6.00 -11.53
CA LEU A 101 1.73 7.23 -10.90
C LEU A 101 3.09 7.04 -10.20
N GLU A 102 3.27 5.94 -9.49
CA GLU A 102 4.46 5.65 -8.69
C GLU A 102 5.61 5.04 -9.50
N MET A 103 5.32 4.16 -10.46
CA MET A 103 6.34 3.39 -11.19
C MET A 103 6.55 3.84 -12.64
N ALA A 104 5.79 4.85 -13.11
CA ALA A 104 5.84 5.40 -14.46
C ALA A 104 5.63 4.39 -15.61
N LYS A 105 4.98 3.25 -15.33
CA LYS A 105 4.48 2.34 -16.37
C LYS A 105 3.27 2.92 -17.08
N ILE A 106 2.95 2.43 -18.27
CA ILE A 106 1.70 2.83 -18.94
C ILE A 106 0.50 2.21 -18.22
N LYS A 107 -0.62 2.93 -18.15
CA LYS A 107 -1.83 2.48 -17.46
C LYS A 107 -2.32 1.07 -17.86
N PRO A 108 -2.25 0.66 -19.14
CA PRO A 108 -2.61 -0.70 -19.53
C PRO A 108 -1.74 -1.81 -18.93
N GLU A 109 -0.54 -1.52 -18.43
CA GLU A 109 0.31 -2.50 -17.74
C GLU A 109 0.00 -2.62 -16.23
N GLY A 110 -0.75 -1.68 -15.67
CA GLY A 110 -1.18 -1.69 -14.26
C GLY A 110 -2.58 -2.27 -14.02
N ILE A 111 -3.22 -2.81 -15.07
CA ILE A 111 -4.59 -3.36 -15.07
C ILE A 111 -4.52 -4.80 -15.56
#